data_AF-A0A7K0J0C7-F1
#
_entry.id   AF-A0A7K0J0C7-F1
#
_cell.length_a   1.000
_cell.length_b   1.000
_cell.length_c   1.000
_cell.angle_alpha   90.00
_cell.angle_beta   90.00
_cell.angle_gamma   90.00
#
_symmetry.space_group_name_H-M   'P 1'
#
loop_
_entity.id
_entity.type
_entity.pdbx_description
1 polymer ?
#
loop_
_entity_poly.entity_id
_entity_poly.type
_entity_poly.pdbx_seq_one_letter_code
_entity_poly.pdbx_strand_id
1 'polypeptide(L)'
;MDLWISTSNPRKQIRLSMLSTAAGLFLASYFISFNSPDRNTMAGFLLGMLLLVIGAAGFMVCSRQKVVVDPNSRLITIEEINRFGTRKRTISFSDVVEVNIGYLGKKSNFVSWYYLVLKLEDGEQYPLFTPGRFFEGGSDISTVEGWRQRLKLYLNY
;
A
#
# COMPACT_ATOMS: atom_id res chain seq x y z
N MET A 1 -12.93 18.63 17.75
CA MET A 1 -11.89 18.12 16.84
C MET A 1 -12.56 17.14 15.89
N ASP A 2 -12.44 17.32 14.58
CA ASP A 2 -13.23 16.54 13.61
C ASP A 2 -12.63 15.17 13.33
N LEU A 3 -13.50 14.21 12.98
CA LEU A 3 -13.14 12.85 12.55
C LEU A 3 -12.19 12.90 11.36
N TRP A 4 -11.01 12.27 11.47
CA TRP A 4 -10.05 12.22 10.37
C TRP A 4 -10.15 10.88 9.65
N ILE A 5 -10.60 10.92 8.39
CA ILE A 5 -10.69 9.75 7.52
C ILE A 5 -9.67 9.88 6.39
N SER A 6 -8.84 8.86 6.24
CA SER A 6 -7.88 8.75 5.14
C SER A 6 -8.08 7.42 4.43
N THR A 7 -8.25 7.45 3.10
CA THR A 7 -8.35 6.23 2.30
C THR A 7 -7.16 6.10 1.37
N SER A 8 -6.64 4.89 1.30
CA SER A 8 -5.61 4.51 0.35
C SER A 8 -6.14 4.59 -1.08
N ASN A 9 -5.26 4.83 -2.05
CA ASN A 9 -5.63 4.92 -3.47
C ASN A 9 -5.21 3.65 -4.23
N PRO A 10 -6.07 2.61 -4.30
CA PRO A 10 -5.72 1.35 -4.96
C PRO A 10 -5.64 1.48 -6.50
N ARG A 11 -6.03 2.61 -7.09
CA ARG A 11 -6.07 2.79 -8.56
C ARG A 11 -4.69 2.72 -9.21
N LYS A 12 -3.61 3.01 -8.47
CA LYS A 12 -2.23 2.84 -8.97
C LYS A 12 -1.84 1.37 -9.09
N GLN A 13 -2.21 0.54 -8.10
CA GLN A 13 -1.92 -0.90 -8.07
C GLN A 13 -2.76 -1.68 -9.11
N ILE A 14 -4.02 -1.26 -9.31
CA ILE A 14 -4.90 -1.81 -10.34
C ILE A 14 -4.36 -1.53 -11.75
N ARG A 15 -3.87 -0.30 -12.02
CA ARG A 15 -3.30 0.05 -13.33
C ARG A 15 -2.09 -0.79 -13.69
N LEU A 16 -1.18 -0.97 -12.74
CA LEU A 16 0.02 -1.79 -12.96
C LEU A 16 -0.36 -3.24 -13.25
N SER A 17 -1.28 -3.81 -12.47
CA SER A 17 -1.78 -5.17 -12.67
C SER A 17 -2.45 -5.34 -14.03
N MET A 18 -3.28 -4.37 -14.44
CA MET A 18 -3.99 -4.40 -15.72
C MET A 18 -3.03 -4.33 -16.92
N LEU A 19 -2.00 -3.48 -16.84
CA LEU A 19 -0.98 -3.35 -17.87
C LEU A 19 -0.15 -4.63 -18.01
N SER A 20 0.27 -5.24 -16.88
CA SER A 20 0.99 -6.51 -16.88
C SER A 20 0.16 -7.65 -17.45
N THR A 21 -1.13 -7.74 -17.09
CA THR A 21 -2.04 -8.75 -17.65
C THR A 21 -2.24 -8.57 -19.15
N ALA A 22 -2.46 -7.34 -19.62
CA ALA A 22 -2.64 -7.06 -21.04
C ALA A 22 -1.38 -7.35 -21.87
N ALA A 23 -0.22 -6.92 -21.39
CA ALA A 23 1.07 -7.20 -22.03
C ALA A 23 1.37 -8.72 -22.06
N GLY A 24 1.08 -9.42 -20.96
CA GLY A 24 1.28 -10.87 -20.87
C GLY A 24 0.38 -11.65 -21.83
N LEU A 25 -0.91 -11.28 -21.93
CA LEU A 25 -1.85 -11.85 -22.91
C LEU A 25 -1.37 -11.62 -24.34
N PHE A 26 -0.98 -10.38 -24.65
CA PHE A 26 -0.51 -10.03 -25.99
C PHE A 26 0.73 -10.85 -26.39
N LEU A 27 1.73 -10.94 -25.52
CA LEU A 27 2.94 -11.73 -25.77
C LEU A 27 2.63 -13.22 -25.89
N ALA A 28 1.83 -13.79 -24.99
CA ALA A 28 1.48 -15.21 -25.02
C ALA A 28 0.72 -15.57 -26.31
N SER A 29 -0.27 -14.77 -26.71
CA SER A 29 -1.04 -15.00 -27.94
C SER A 29 -0.20 -14.80 -29.21
N TYR A 30 0.67 -13.79 -29.24
CA TYR A 30 1.55 -13.53 -30.38
C TYR A 30 2.52 -14.68 -30.60
N PHE A 31 3.22 -15.12 -29.55
CA PHE A 31 4.22 -16.19 -29.66
C PHE A 31 3.62 -17.60 -29.82
N ILE A 32 2.39 -17.85 -29.36
CA ILE A 32 1.65 -19.10 -29.68
C ILE A 32 1.38 -19.23 -31.17
N SER A 33 1.15 -18.11 -31.87
CA SER A 33 0.86 -18.12 -33.31
C SER A 33 2.09 -18.42 -34.18
N PHE A 34 3.30 -18.31 -33.62
CA PHE A 34 4.54 -18.70 -34.29
C PHE A 34 4.85 -20.16 -34.02
N ASN A 35 4.41 -21.03 -34.92
CA ASN A 35 4.57 -22.49 -34.83
C ASN A 35 6.01 -22.98 -35.14
N SER A 36 7.02 -22.17 -34.85
CA SER A 36 8.44 -22.43 -35.16
C SER A 36 9.24 -22.53 -33.86
N PRO A 37 9.82 -23.70 -33.54
CA PRO A 37 10.57 -23.92 -32.30
C PRO A 37 11.95 -23.25 -32.37
N ASP A 38 11.97 -21.92 -32.28
CA ASP A 38 13.17 -21.12 -32.04
C ASP A 38 13.24 -20.72 -30.56
N ARG A 39 14.45 -20.63 -30.00
CA ARG A 39 14.69 -20.27 -28.59
C ARG A 39 14.08 -18.91 -28.23
N ASN A 40 14.04 -17.98 -29.19
CA ASN A 40 13.50 -16.65 -28.99
C ASN A 40 11.97 -16.66 -28.82
N THR A 41 11.27 -17.50 -29.59
CA THR A 41 9.82 -17.69 -29.53
C THR A 41 9.41 -18.24 -28.16
N MET A 42 10.17 -19.21 -27.64
CA MET A 42 9.92 -19.82 -26.34
C MET A 42 10.15 -18.85 -25.18
N ALA A 43 11.18 -18.00 -25.26
CA ALA A 43 11.47 -16.97 -24.27
C ALA A 43 10.36 -15.91 -24.21
N GLY A 44 9.85 -15.46 -25.36
CA GLY A 44 8.75 -14.50 -25.45
C GLY A 44 7.45 -15.04 -24.84
N PHE A 45 7.14 -16.32 -25.07
CA PHE A 45 5.99 -16.99 -24.47
C PHE A 45 6.10 -17.10 -22.94
N LEU A 46 7.25 -17.54 -22.42
CA LEU A 46 7.50 -17.65 -20.98
C LEU A 46 7.42 -16.29 -20.28
N LEU A 47 7.95 -15.23 -20.90
CA LEU A 47 7.83 -13.87 -20.39
C LEU A 47 6.36 -13.41 -20.36
N GLY A 48 5.59 -13.71 -21.42
CA GLY A 48 4.16 -13.42 -21.47
C GLY A 48 3.38 -14.12 -20.35
N MET A 49 3.66 -15.42 -20.11
CA MET A 49 3.06 -16.18 -19.01
C MET A 49 3.44 -15.64 -17.63
N LEU A 50 4.71 -15.26 -17.44
CA LEU A 50 5.17 -14.67 -16.19
C LEU A 50 4.44 -13.35 -15.89
N LEU A 51 4.33 -12.47 -16.89
CA LEU A 51 3.61 -11.20 -16.77
C LEU A 51 2.12 -11.41 -16.47
N LEU A 52 1.50 -12.43 -17.08
CA LEU A 52 0.12 -12.83 -16.80
C LEU A 52 -0.08 -13.27 -15.35
N VAL A 53 0.79 -14.14 -14.84
CA VAL A 53 0.72 -14.62 -13.46
C VAL A 53 0.90 -13.46 -12.47
N ILE A 54 1.88 -12.58 -12.72
CA ILE A 54 2.12 -11.39 -11.89
C ILE A 54 0.92 -10.45 -11.91
N GLY A 55 0.33 -10.20 -13.09
CA GLY A 55 -0.85 -9.34 -13.24
C GLY A 55 -2.08 -9.91 -12.54
N ALA A 56 -2.33 -11.21 -12.68
CA ALA A 56 -3.45 -11.90 -12.02
C ALA A 56 -3.28 -11.91 -10.49
N ALA A 57 -2.07 -12.22 -9.99
CA ALA A 57 -1.77 -12.18 -8.56
C ALA A 57 -1.91 -10.74 -8.01
N GLY A 58 -1.41 -9.74 -8.73
CA GLY A 58 -1.54 -8.32 -8.36
C GLY A 58 -3.00 -7.88 -8.21
N PHE A 59 -3.89 -8.39 -9.06
CA PHE A 59 -5.33 -8.12 -8.99
C PHE A 59 -6.00 -8.73 -7.75
N MET A 60 -5.54 -9.91 -7.32
CA MET A 60 -6.01 -10.56 -6.09
C MET A 60 -5.54 -9.86 -4.83
N VAL A 61 -4.32 -9.30 -4.84
CA VAL A 61 -3.68 -8.66 -3.68
C VAL A 61 -4.07 -7.18 -3.54
N CYS A 62 -4.79 -6.60 -4.52
CA CYS A 62 -5.31 -5.24 -4.41
C CYS A 62 -6.25 -5.11 -3.21
N SER A 63 -5.83 -4.35 -2.19
CA SER A 63 -6.66 -4.01 -1.04
C SER A 63 -6.74 -2.50 -0.83
N ARG A 64 -7.90 -2.06 -0.36
CA ARG A 64 -8.17 -0.69 0.03
C ARG A 64 -8.02 -0.60 1.53
N GLN A 65 -7.20 0.32 2.01
CA GLN A 65 -7.05 0.60 3.43
C GLN A 65 -7.74 1.92 3.76
N LYS A 66 -8.55 1.93 4.81
CA LYS A 66 -9.20 3.11 5.37
C LYS A 66 -8.71 3.26 6.81
N VAL A 67 -8.12 4.40 7.10
CA VAL A 67 -7.71 4.79 8.44
C VAL A 67 -8.68 5.84 8.93
N VAL A 68 -9.29 5.60 10.09
CA VAL A 68 -10.22 6.50 10.75
C VAL A 68 -9.66 6.81 12.13
N VAL A 69 -9.34 8.07 12.37
CA VAL A 69 -8.93 8.56 13.68
C VAL A 69 -10.12 9.29 14.29
N ASP A 70 -10.72 8.69 15.31
CA ASP A 70 -11.88 9.21 16.00
C ASP A 70 -11.48 9.84 17.35
N PRO A 71 -11.48 11.18 17.45
CA PRO A 71 -11.14 11.86 18.70
C PRO A 71 -12.22 11.73 19.77
N ASN A 72 -13.49 11.48 19.41
CA ASN A 72 -14.59 11.35 20.37
C ASN A 72 -14.53 9.98 21.07
N SER A 73 -14.32 8.92 20.29
CA SER A 73 -14.14 7.57 20.83
C SER A 73 -12.71 7.31 21.31
N ARG A 74 -11.75 8.19 20.98
CA ARG A 74 -10.31 8.03 21.27
C ARG A 74 -9.73 6.73 20.68
N LEU A 75 -10.13 6.41 19.45
CA LEU A 75 -9.74 5.19 18.75
C LEU A 75 -9.16 5.49 17.37
N ILE A 76 -8.11 4.76 16.99
CA ILE A 76 -7.63 4.66 15.62
C ILE A 76 -8.14 3.35 15.05
N THR A 77 -9.02 3.43 14.06
CA THR A 77 -9.55 2.27 13.35
C THR A 77 -8.90 2.14 12.00
N ILE A 78 -8.32 0.97 11.73
CA ILE A 78 -7.72 0.60 10.46
C ILE A 78 -8.58 -0.50 9.85
N GLU A 79 -9.26 -0.19 8.75
CA GLU A 79 -10.06 -1.13 7.97
C GLU A 79 -9.33 -1.44 6.67
N GLU A 80 -9.01 -2.71 6.45
CA GLU A 80 -8.47 -3.21 5.20
C GLU A 80 -9.54 -4.04 4.50
N ILE A 81 -9.91 -3.63 3.29
CA ILE A 81 -10.89 -4.30 2.45
C ILE A 81 -10.14 -4.89 1.27
N ASN A 82 -10.12 -6.21 1.17
CA ASN A 82 -9.59 -6.94 0.02
C ASN A 82 -10.69 -7.82 -0.59
N ARG A 83 -10.36 -8.56 -1.66
CA ARG A 83 -11.31 -9.46 -2.31
C ARG A 83 -11.68 -10.69 -1.47
N PHE A 84 -10.88 -11.00 -0.45
CA PHE A 84 -11.05 -12.15 0.44
C PHE A 84 -11.78 -11.80 1.75
N GLY A 85 -12.08 -10.52 2.00
CA GLY A 85 -12.80 -10.06 3.18
C GLY A 85 -12.38 -8.69 3.69
N THR A 86 -12.94 -8.33 4.84
CA THR A 86 -12.60 -7.09 5.57
C THR A 86 -11.84 -7.46 6.84
N ARG A 87 -10.62 -6.95 6.99
CA ARG A 87 -9.84 -7.04 8.22
C ARG A 87 -9.91 -5.69 8.94
N LYS A 88 -10.34 -5.69 10.19
CA LYS A 88 -10.40 -4.50 11.03
C LYS A 88 -9.41 -4.63 12.18
N ARG A 89 -8.62 -3.59 12.41
CA ARG A 89 -7.78 -3.43 13.60
C ARG A 89 -8.13 -2.11 14.26
N THR A 90 -8.29 -2.13 15.58
CA THR A 90 -8.55 -0.93 16.38
C THR A 90 -7.40 -0.76 17.36
N ILE A 91 -6.92 0.46 17.51
CA ILE A 91 -5.85 0.85 18.43
C ILE A 91 -6.41 1.97 19.31
N SER A 92 -6.34 1.84 20.63
CA SER A 92 -6.77 2.90 21.54
C SER A 92 -5.73 4.00 21.61
N PHE A 93 -6.16 5.25 21.79
CA PHE A 93 -5.23 6.36 22.01
C PHE A 93 -4.39 6.19 23.28
N SER A 94 -4.94 5.51 24.31
CA SER A 94 -4.21 5.17 25.54
C SER A 94 -2.98 4.33 25.26
N ASP A 95 -3.06 3.46 24.25
CA ASP A 95 -2.03 2.49 23.96
C ASP A 95 -0.89 3.15 23.16
N VAL A 96 -1.07 4.37 22.65
CA VAL A 96 -0.08 5.08 21.83
C VAL A 96 0.85 5.90 22.73
N VAL A 97 2.08 5.41 22.90
CA VAL A 97 3.13 6.06 23.69
C VAL A 97 3.88 7.11 22.87
N GLU A 98 4.09 6.86 21.58
CA GLU A 98 4.83 7.79 20.74
C GLU A 98 4.40 7.70 19.27
N VAL A 99 4.48 8.83 18.57
CA VAL A 99 4.29 8.91 17.11
C VAL A 99 5.59 9.36 16.46
N ASN A 100 6.17 8.48 15.65
CA ASN A 100 7.40 8.68 14.90
C ASN A 100 7.16 8.66 13.39
N ILE A 101 8.14 9.12 12.61
CA ILE A 101 8.12 9.03 11.15
C ILE A 101 9.06 7.91 10.73
N GLY A 102 8.50 6.90 10.08
CA GLY A 102 9.24 5.87 9.36
C GLY A 102 9.48 6.28 7.91
N TYR A 103 10.48 5.66 7.28
CA TYR A 103 10.79 5.86 5.87
C TYR A 103 11.08 4.53 5.20
N LEU A 104 10.67 4.42 3.93
CA LEU A 104 10.99 3.27 3.08
C LEU A 104 11.86 3.74 1.91
N GLY A 105 13.11 3.28 1.90
CA GLY A 105 14.09 3.54 0.85
C GLY A 105 15.50 3.82 1.38
N LYS A 106 16.52 3.69 0.51
CA LYS A 106 17.89 4.15 0.78
C LYS A 106 18.10 5.52 0.17
N LYS A 107 18.82 6.40 0.88
CA LYS A 107 19.18 7.77 0.45
C LYS A 107 19.85 7.81 -0.93
N SER A 108 20.58 6.75 -1.31
CA SER A 108 21.24 6.61 -2.62
C SER A 108 20.29 6.41 -3.80
N ASN A 109 19.02 6.05 -3.58
CA ASN A 109 18.02 5.77 -4.62
C ASN A 109 16.79 6.68 -4.55
N PHE A 110 16.90 7.83 -3.88
CA PHE A 110 15.78 8.70 -3.52
C PHE A 110 14.79 8.02 -2.56
N VAL A 111 14.71 8.52 -1.32
CA VAL A 111 13.69 8.06 -0.35
C VAL A 111 12.33 8.24 -1.00
N SER A 112 11.63 7.13 -1.24
CA SER A 112 10.43 7.15 -2.07
C SER A 112 9.16 7.39 -1.25
N TRP A 113 9.16 7.04 0.04
CA TRP A 113 7.97 7.09 0.90
C TRP A 113 8.30 7.29 2.38
N TYR A 114 7.50 8.13 3.04
CA TYR A 114 7.44 8.37 4.47
C TYR A 114 6.08 7.88 5.01
N TYR A 115 6.05 7.46 6.28
CA TYR A 115 4.85 6.96 6.94
C TYR A 115 4.92 7.20 8.44
N LEU A 116 3.81 7.09 9.15
CA LEU A 116 3.81 7.22 10.61
C LEU A 116 4.05 5.86 11.26
N VAL A 117 4.79 5.84 12.37
CA VAL A 117 4.99 4.65 13.20
C VAL A 117 4.47 4.99 14.59
N LEU A 118 3.46 4.24 15.01
CA LEU A 118 2.94 4.29 16.37
C LEU A 118 3.75 3.34 17.22
N LYS A 119 4.33 3.83 18.31
CA LYS A 119 4.90 2.99 19.35
C LYS A 119 3.81 2.73 20.38
N LEU A 120 3.45 1.46 20.54
CA LEU A 120 2.41 1.04 21.46
C LEU A 120 2.99 0.75 22.86
N GLU A 121 2.13 0.71 23.88
CA GLU A 121 2.49 0.47 25.29
C GLU A 121 3.12 -0.91 25.49
N ASP A 122 2.65 -1.91 24.74
CA ASP A 122 3.20 -3.27 24.71
C ASP A 122 4.57 -3.38 24.02
N GLY A 123 5.08 -2.27 23.49
CA GLY A 123 6.33 -2.20 22.73
C GLY A 123 6.19 -2.52 21.25
N GLU A 124 5.00 -2.88 20.75
CA GLU A 124 4.75 -3.08 19.33
C GLU A 124 4.93 -1.76 18.57
N GLN A 125 5.55 -1.83 17.39
CA GLN A 125 5.59 -0.71 16.46
C GLN A 125 4.59 -0.97 15.34
N TYR A 126 3.55 -0.13 15.27
CA TYR A 126 2.53 -0.23 14.26
C TYR A 126 2.71 0.84 13.16
N PRO A 127 3.00 0.45 11.92
CA PRO A 127 3.11 1.41 10.81
C PRO A 127 1.71 1.87 10.37
N LEU A 128 1.41 3.14 10.57
CA LEU A 128 0.22 3.82 10.08
C LEU A 128 0.54 4.46 8.71
N PHE A 129 -0.42 4.43 7.78
CA PHE A 129 -0.20 4.87 6.39
C PHE A 129 0.93 4.12 5.68
N THR A 130 0.96 2.80 5.85
CA THR A 130 2.03 1.92 5.35
C THR A 130 2.44 2.21 3.90
N PRO A 131 3.76 2.22 3.61
CA PRO A 131 4.27 2.38 2.25
C PRO A 131 3.79 1.21 1.38
N GLY A 132 3.49 1.50 0.11
CA GLY A 132 2.85 0.55 -0.81
C GLY A 132 1.32 0.57 -0.80
N ARG A 133 0.68 1.29 0.13
CA ARG A 133 -0.77 1.55 0.09
C ARG A 133 -1.14 2.83 -0.67
N PHE A 134 -0.14 3.63 -1.06
CA PHE A 134 -0.30 4.85 -1.85
C PHE A 134 -1.28 5.86 -1.22
N PHE A 135 -1.12 6.12 0.08
CA PHE A 135 -1.76 7.30 0.67
C PHE A 135 -1.19 8.56 0.02
N GLU A 136 -2.07 9.50 -0.30
CA GLU A 136 -1.70 10.77 -0.92
C GLU A 136 -0.73 11.54 -0.01
N GLY A 137 0.28 12.21 -0.56
CA GLY A 137 1.25 12.96 0.25
C GLY A 137 2.33 12.14 0.97
N GLY A 138 2.25 10.81 0.98
CA GLY A 138 3.26 9.95 1.63
C GLY A 138 4.66 10.02 1.02
N SER A 139 4.84 10.62 -0.16
CA SER A 139 6.16 10.87 -0.77
C SER A 139 6.82 12.16 -0.30
N ASP A 140 6.11 13.01 0.45
CA ASP A 140 6.58 14.31 0.93
C ASP A 140 6.63 14.31 2.47
N ILE A 141 7.83 14.56 3.00
CA ILE A 141 8.07 14.58 4.45
C ILE A 141 7.28 15.69 5.15
N SER A 142 7.05 16.84 4.49
CA SER A 142 6.33 17.95 5.11
C SER A 142 4.86 17.60 5.34
N THR A 143 4.27 16.86 4.39
CA THR A 143 2.91 16.34 4.51
C THR A 143 2.80 15.31 5.65
N VAL A 144 3.77 14.38 5.76
CA VAL A 144 3.78 13.36 6.83
C VAL A 144 4.07 13.98 8.21
N GLU A 145 4.88 15.02 8.31
CA GLU A 145 5.06 15.77 9.56
C GLU A 145 3.76 16.49 9.95
N GLY A 146 3.01 17.05 8.98
CA GLY A 146 1.67 17.58 9.22
C GLY A 146 0.70 16.52 9.77
N TRP A 147 0.78 15.28 9.26
CA TRP A 147 0.00 14.16 9.81
C TRP A 147 0.40 13.82 11.24
N ARG A 148 1.70 13.81 11.53
CA ARG A 148 2.23 13.57 12.87
C ARG A 148 1.73 14.62 13.85
N GLN A 149 1.84 15.90 13.50
CA GLN A 149 1.38 17.01 14.33
C GLN A 149 -0.12 16.92 14.59
N ARG A 150 -0.92 16.69 13.53
CA ARG A 150 -2.37 16.48 13.67
C ARG A 150 -2.70 15.31 14.58
N LEU A 151 -1.98 14.19 14.47
CA LEU A 151 -2.20 13.02 15.31
C LEU A 151 -1.81 13.28 16.77
N LYS A 152 -0.69 13.97 17.02
CA LYS A 152 -0.29 14.40 18.37
C LYS A 152 -1.34 15.28 19.04
N LEU A 153 -1.91 16.23 18.29
CA LEU A 153 -3.03 17.05 18.77
C LEU A 153 -4.23 16.19 19.19
N TYR A 154 -4.61 15.19 18.40
CA TYR A 154 -5.70 14.27 18.78
C TYR A 154 -5.37 13.43 20.03
N LEU A 155 -4.11 13.08 20.22
CA LEU A 155 -3.64 12.31 21.37
C LEU A 155 -3.44 13.16 22.64
N ASN A 156 -3.60 14.48 22.55
CA ASN A 156 -3.29 15.46 23.60
C ASN A 156 -1.81 15.44 24.06
N TYR A 157 -0.89 15.25 23.10
CA TYR A 157 0.56 15.48 23.29
C TYR A 157 0.96 16.91 22.96
#